data_AF-A0A0N8FTW4-F1
#
_entry.id   AF-A0A0N8FTW4-F1
#
_cell.length_a   1.000
_cell.length_b   1.000
_cell.length_c   1.000
_cell.angle_alpha   90.00
_cell.angle_beta   90.00
_cell.angle_gamma   90.00
#
_symmetry.space_group_name_H-M   'P 1'
#
loop_
_entity.id
_entity.type
_entity.pdbx_description
1 polymer ?
#
loop_
_entity_poly.entity_id
_entity_poly.type
_entity_poly.pdbx_seq_one_letter_code
_entity_poly.pdbx_strand_id
1 'polypeptide(L)'
;MQAPRRELHLFFAAENDRAVILYRANSSLYRLISWRTIGDHFEPGQWLKTGVYETSCGLSPDGEFFVYGAKLRGSSFHYTALSRVPYFTALEFHGDLTIASVGGYFLDKGTVTFKHTINEERHSRLSCGLSVNSARKNWWHSMNNRAAGISYEDGVSQRASVQVKRGKIPDLLECYHCDGAKLYRKTAKGLELLLDCSDMEFEPIQAPYEGVTKARP
;
A
#
# COMPACT_ATOMS: atom_id res chain seq x y z
N MET A 1 -8.22 5.71 -29.49
CA MET A 1 -7.37 5.56 -28.27
C MET A 1 -8.29 5.29 -27.10
N GLN A 2 -8.09 4.20 -26.37
CA GLN A 2 -8.89 3.90 -25.17
C GLN A 2 -8.53 4.90 -24.07
N ALA A 3 -9.53 5.43 -23.36
CA ALA A 3 -9.29 6.34 -22.25
C ALA A 3 -8.35 5.67 -21.22
N PRO A 4 -7.45 6.43 -20.56
CA PRO A 4 -6.55 5.86 -19.57
C PRO A 4 -7.35 5.16 -18.46
N ARG A 5 -6.96 3.93 -18.12
CA ARG A 5 -7.57 3.17 -17.02
C ARG A 5 -7.26 3.89 -15.71
N ARG A 6 -8.29 4.54 -15.16
CA ARG A 6 -8.26 5.24 -13.87
C ARG A 6 -8.87 4.37 -12.80
N GLU A 7 -8.22 4.25 -11.65
CA GLU A 7 -8.65 3.36 -10.57
C GLU A 7 -8.31 3.93 -9.20
N LEU A 8 -9.18 3.69 -8.21
CA LEU A 8 -8.93 3.99 -6.81
C LEU A 8 -8.76 2.69 -6.03
N HIS A 9 -7.65 2.57 -5.29
CA HIS A 9 -7.44 1.47 -4.35
C HIS A 9 -7.43 2.01 -2.92
N LEU A 10 -8.40 1.56 -2.11
CA LEU A 10 -8.59 2.02 -0.74
C LEU A 10 -7.79 1.18 0.25
N PHE A 11 -7.19 1.80 1.25
CA PHE A 11 -6.53 1.15 2.38
C PHE A 11 -6.97 1.86 3.67
N PHE A 12 -7.46 1.12 4.65
CA PHE A 12 -7.96 1.67 5.92
C PHE A 12 -6.99 1.35 7.05
N ALA A 13 -6.75 2.33 7.92
CA ALA A 13 -6.07 2.11 9.18
C ALA A 13 -6.99 1.30 10.11
N ALA A 14 -6.44 0.34 10.83
CA ALA A 14 -7.23 -0.54 11.70
C ALA A 14 -7.52 0.05 13.08
N GLU A 15 -6.74 1.05 13.52
CA GLU A 15 -6.79 1.61 14.88
C GLU A 15 -7.38 3.03 14.94
N ASN A 16 -7.76 3.62 13.80
CA ASN A 16 -8.35 4.97 13.74
C ASN A 16 -9.14 5.23 12.45
N ASP A 17 -9.55 6.48 12.24
CA ASP A 17 -10.36 6.95 11.12
C ASP A 17 -9.57 7.31 9.86
N ARG A 18 -8.25 7.03 9.83
CA ARG A 18 -7.42 7.30 8.65
C ARG A 18 -7.62 6.24 7.59
N ALA A 19 -7.57 6.68 6.34
CA ALA A 19 -7.50 5.84 5.17
C ALA A 19 -6.55 6.50 4.15
N VAL A 20 -6.13 5.70 3.19
CA VAL A 20 -5.30 6.13 2.07
C VAL A 20 -5.91 5.63 0.78
N ILE A 21 -5.97 6.51 -0.20
CA ILE A 21 -6.39 6.20 -1.56
C ILE A 21 -5.15 6.22 -2.44
N LEU A 22 -4.82 5.07 -3.01
CA LEU A 22 -3.87 4.98 -4.11
C LEU A 22 -4.65 5.20 -5.41
N TYR A 23 -4.56 6.42 -5.94
CA TYR A 23 -5.16 6.77 -7.22
C TYR A 23 -4.21 6.42 -8.36
N ARG A 24 -4.65 5.58 -9.28
CA ARG A 24 -4.00 5.31 -10.55
C ARG A 24 -4.57 6.24 -11.62
N ALA A 25 -3.80 7.24 -12.07
CA ALA A 25 -4.21 8.11 -13.17
C ALA A 25 -3.94 7.48 -14.55
N ASN A 26 -2.85 6.71 -14.66
CA ASN A 26 -2.56 5.83 -15.79
C ASN A 26 -1.62 4.68 -15.35
N SER A 27 -1.11 3.88 -16.28
CA SER A 27 -0.24 2.73 -15.96
C SER A 27 1.09 3.07 -15.29
N SER A 28 1.53 4.34 -15.32
CA SER A 28 2.84 4.80 -14.85
C SER A 28 2.76 6.07 -14.00
N LEU A 29 1.57 6.43 -13.53
CA LEU A 29 1.34 7.63 -12.75
C LEU A 29 0.29 7.38 -11.67
N TYR A 30 0.72 7.49 -10.42
CA TYR A 30 -0.09 7.22 -9.24
C TYR A 30 0.00 8.40 -8.26
N ARG A 31 -1.08 8.68 -7.52
CA ARG A 31 -1.11 9.63 -6.40
C ARG A 31 -1.47 8.89 -5.12
N LEU A 32 -0.84 9.28 -4.02
CA LEU A 32 -1.27 8.89 -2.68
C LEU A 32 -2.13 10.02 -2.11
N ILE A 33 -3.32 9.72 -1.62
CA ILE A 33 -4.25 10.70 -1.06
C ILE A 33 -4.57 10.25 0.36
N SER A 34 -4.39 11.13 1.34
CA SER A 34 -4.81 10.89 2.73
C SER A 34 -6.30 11.18 2.85
N TRP A 35 -7.00 10.38 3.64
CA TRP A 35 -8.43 10.51 3.88
C TRP A 35 -8.74 10.31 5.36
N ARG A 36 -9.45 11.27 5.97
CA ARG A 36 -10.14 11.07 7.24
C ARG A 36 -11.58 10.67 6.96
N THR A 37 -11.92 9.43 7.32
CA THR A 37 -13.24 8.85 7.03
C THR A 37 -14.35 9.50 7.84
N ILE A 38 -14.03 10.07 9.01
CA ILE A 38 -14.92 10.95 9.75
C ILE A 38 -14.86 12.35 9.13
N GLY A 39 -16.01 12.82 8.65
CA GLY A 39 -16.16 14.14 8.03
C GLY A 39 -15.60 14.25 6.60
N ASP A 40 -15.11 13.15 6.02
CA ASP A 40 -14.70 13.05 4.60
C ASP A 40 -13.68 14.10 4.16
N HIS A 41 -12.62 14.27 4.96
CA HIS A 41 -11.53 15.19 4.62
C HIS A 41 -10.47 14.48 3.79
N PHE A 42 -10.23 14.98 2.58
CA PHE A 42 -9.23 14.45 1.66
C PHE A 42 -8.06 15.42 1.55
N GLU A 43 -6.85 14.92 1.79
CA GLU A 43 -5.62 15.70 1.65
C GLU A 43 -4.81 15.17 0.46
N PRO A 44 -4.52 16.01 -0.53
CA PRO A 44 -3.70 15.62 -1.66
C PRO A 44 -2.28 15.28 -1.20
N GLY A 45 -1.80 14.10 -1.60
CA GLY A 45 -0.42 13.70 -1.38
C GLY A 45 0.38 13.62 -2.67
N GLN A 46 1.56 13.01 -2.53
CA GLN A 46 2.59 13.01 -3.57
C GLN A 46 2.20 12.15 -4.77
N TRP A 47 2.62 12.61 -5.94
CA TRP A 47 2.58 11.82 -7.16
C TRP A 47 3.85 10.99 -7.33
N LEU A 48 3.69 9.75 -7.76
CA LEU A 48 4.75 8.85 -8.15
C LEU A 48 4.62 8.50 -9.63
N LYS A 49 5.65 8.83 -10.39
CA LYS A 49 5.73 8.61 -11.82
C LYS A 49 6.17 7.18 -12.17
N THR A 50 5.68 6.11 -11.54
CA THR A 50 6.01 4.74 -12.00
C THR A 50 4.84 3.79 -11.78
N GLY A 51 4.93 2.56 -12.30
CA GLY A 51 3.95 1.51 -12.00
C GLY A 51 4.03 1.10 -10.54
N VAL A 52 2.91 1.18 -9.82
CA VAL A 52 2.74 0.67 -8.44
C VAL A 52 1.88 -0.59 -8.48
N TYR A 53 2.23 -1.60 -7.68
CA TYR A 53 1.47 -2.84 -7.56
C TYR A 53 0.59 -2.79 -6.31
N GLU A 54 -0.71 -2.62 -6.51
CA GLU A 54 -1.70 -2.44 -5.44
C GLU A 54 -1.74 -3.62 -4.45
N THR A 55 -1.57 -4.85 -4.94
CA THR A 55 -1.51 -6.08 -4.14
C THR A 55 -0.22 -6.22 -3.33
N SER A 56 0.78 -5.38 -3.61
CA SER A 56 2.04 -5.31 -2.88
C SER A 56 2.08 -4.15 -1.89
N CYS A 57 1.00 -3.38 -1.76
CA CYS A 57 0.91 -2.25 -0.84
C CYS A 57 0.27 -2.62 0.50
N GLY A 58 0.49 -1.77 1.51
CA GLY A 58 -0.16 -1.86 2.81
C GLY A 58 -0.08 -0.55 3.60
N LEU A 59 -1.10 -0.28 4.41
CA LEU A 59 -1.17 0.85 5.34
C LEU A 59 -0.94 0.35 6.77
N SER A 60 -0.18 1.09 7.58
CA SER A 60 0.00 0.75 9.00
C SER A 60 -1.31 0.88 9.79
N PRO A 61 -1.50 0.11 10.87
CA PRO A 61 -2.72 0.17 11.67
C PRO A 61 -3.08 1.56 12.22
N ASP A 62 -2.09 2.42 12.45
CA ASP A 62 -2.23 3.82 12.89
C ASP A 62 -2.33 4.83 11.73
N GLY A 63 -2.24 4.37 10.49
CA GLY A 63 -2.33 5.17 9.28
C GLY A 63 -1.14 6.09 9.01
N GLU A 64 -0.01 5.93 9.71
CA GLU A 64 1.16 6.82 9.55
C GLU A 64 2.10 6.41 8.41
N PHE A 65 2.21 5.11 8.16
CA PHE A 65 3.17 4.55 7.22
C PHE A 65 2.50 3.79 6.09
N PHE A 66 3.07 3.91 4.89
CA PHE A 66 2.64 3.20 3.70
C PHE A 66 3.80 2.41 3.13
N VAL A 67 3.62 1.10 2.98
CA VAL A 67 4.55 0.24 2.24
C VAL A 67 3.99 0.02 0.83
N TYR A 68 4.84 0.09 -0.18
CA TYR A 68 4.45 -0.10 -1.56
C TYR A 68 5.54 -0.80 -2.37
N GLY A 69 5.10 -1.63 -3.32
CA GLY A 69 5.94 -2.22 -4.34
C GLY A 69 5.74 -1.49 -5.66
N ALA A 70 6.82 -1.18 -6.36
CA ALA A 70 6.77 -0.43 -7.61
C ALA A 70 7.88 -0.82 -8.59
N LYS A 71 7.69 -0.47 -9.87
CA LYS A 71 8.66 -0.71 -10.93
C LYS A 71 9.77 0.34 -10.90
N LEU A 72 11.02 -0.08 -11.05
CA LEU A 72 12.13 0.87 -11.23
C LEU A 72 12.08 1.44 -12.66
N ARG A 73 12.05 2.78 -12.78
CA ARG A 73 11.98 3.45 -14.09
C ARG A 73 13.16 3.04 -14.98
N GLY A 74 12.87 2.73 -16.25
CA GLY A 74 13.89 2.37 -17.22
C GLY A 74 14.55 1.00 -16.99
N SER A 75 14.00 0.16 -16.10
CA SER A 75 14.57 -1.13 -15.71
C SER A 75 13.52 -2.25 -15.73
N SER A 76 13.98 -3.49 -15.80
CA SER A 76 13.20 -4.71 -15.52
C SER A 76 13.09 -5.01 -14.02
N PHE A 77 13.85 -4.30 -13.19
CA PHE A 77 13.81 -4.45 -11.74
C PHE A 77 12.67 -3.67 -11.10
N HIS A 78 12.39 -4.08 -9.86
CA HIS A 78 11.35 -3.52 -9.02
C HIS A 78 11.96 -3.12 -7.68
N TYR A 79 11.17 -2.41 -6.88
CA TYR A 79 11.58 -2.02 -5.54
C TYR A 79 10.41 -2.09 -4.57
N THR A 80 10.75 -2.25 -3.30
CA THR A 80 9.86 -2.05 -2.15
C THR A 80 10.31 -0.79 -1.45
N ALA A 81 9.38 0.08 -1.08
CA ALA A 81 9.66 1.25 -0.29
C ALA A 81 8.64 1.42 0.83
N LEU A 82 9.09 2.07 1.90
CA LEU A 82 8.27 2.50 3.03
C LEU A 82 8.30 4.03 3.06
N SER A 83 7.15 4.68 3.23
CA SER A 83 7.04 6.13 3.34
C SER A 83 6.06 6.54 4.45
N ARG A 84 6.05 7.82 4.81
CA ARG A 84 4.94 8.39 5.60
C ARG A 84 3.78 8.73 4.67
N VAL A 85 2.56 8.54 5.14
CA VAL A 85 1.36 9.02 4.44
C VAL A 85 1.31 10.57 4.48
N PRO A 86 0.89 11.25 3.40
CA PRO A 86 0.50 10.75 2.08
C PRO A 86 1.61 10.92 1.02
N TYR A 87 2.85 10.57 1.35
CA TYR A 87 4.01 10.74 0.47
C TYR A 87 4.51 9.41 -0.10
N PHE A 88 5.24 9.49 -1.20
CA PHE A 88 6.06 8.41 -1.77
C PHE A 88 7.57 8.65 -1.55
N THR A 89 7.95 9.71 -0.84
CA THR A 89 9.34 9.92 -0.42
C THR A 89 9.71 8.80 0.56
N ALA A 90 10.62 7.93 0.11
CA ALA A 90 10.96 6.71 0.82
C ALA A 90 11.78 7.00 2.08
N LEU A 91 11.31 6.51 3.23
CA LEU A 91 12.10 6.36 4.46
C LEU A 91 12.98 5.11 4.43
N GLU A 92 12.55 4.10 3.69
CA GLU A 92 13.35 2.90 3.41
C GLU A 92 13.15 2.51 1.95
N PHE A 93 14.21 2.04 1.29
CA PHE A 93 14.19 1.68 -0.12
C PHE A 93 15.00 0.40 -0.36
N HIS A 94 14.37 -0.59 -0.98
CA HIS A 94 15.00 -1.85 -1.35
C HIS A 94 14.78 -2.09 -2.84
N GLY A 95 15.82 -1.85 -3.65
CA GLY A 95 15.79 -2.00 -5.10
C GLY A 95 16.26 -3.37 -5.58
N ASP A 96 16.40 -3.49 -6.90
CA ASP A 96 16.95 -4.67 -7.59
C ASP A 96 16.18 -5.97 -7.27
N LEU A 97 14.87 -5.83 -7.04
CA LEU A 97 13.96 -6.92 -6.72
C LEU A 97 13.28 -7.47 -7.98
N THR A 98 12.90 -8.75 -7.91
CA THR A 98 11.91 -9.32 -8.82
C THR A 98 10.50 -8.92 -8.39
N ILE A 99 9.54 -8.94 -9.31
CA ILE A 99 8.13 -8.66 -8.99
C ILE A 99 7.56 -9.64 -7.96
N ALA A 100 8.08 -10.87 -7.90
CA ALA A 100 7.67 -11.86 -6.92
C ALA A 100 8.18 -11.53 -5.51
N SER A 101 9.17 -10.65 -5.35
CA SER A 101 9.80 -10.31 -4.08
C SER A 101 9.44 -8.91 -3.56
N VAL A 102 8.60 -8.15 -4.27
CA VAL A 102 8.20 -6.81 -3.80
C VAL A 102 7.05 -6.84 -2.79
N GLY A 103 6.97 -5.75 -2.04
CA GLY A 103 5.89 -5.45 -1.12
C GLY A 103 6.17 -5.81 0.32
N GLY A 104 5.21 -5.42 1.15
CA GLY A 104 5.21 -5.67 2.58
C GLY A 104 3.83 -5.43 3.16
N TYR A 105 3.72 -5.65 4.47
CA TYR A 105 2.55 -5.28 5.26
C TYR A 105 2.95 -5.17 6.74
N PHE A 106 2.05 -4.63 7.56
CA PHE A 106 2.32 -4.38 8.97
C PHE A 106 1.77 -5.53 9.82
N LEU A 107 2.56 -6.02 10.76
CA LEU A 107 2.10 -6.99 11.75
C LEU A 107 1.33 -6.30 12.87
N ASP A 108 1.75 -5.08 13.19
CA ASP A 108 1.18 -4.14 14.14
C ASP A 108 1.71 -2.72 13.80
N LYS A 109 1.31 -1.69 14.55
CA LYS A 109 1.76 -0.30 14.31
C LYS A 109 3.27 -0.08 14.39
N GLY A 110 4.00 -0.92 15.13
CA GLY A 110 5.44 -0.81 15.35
C GLY A 110 6.27 -1.78 14.50
N THR A 111 5.63 -2.73 13.80
CA THR A 111 6.33 -3.84 13.14
C THR A 111 5.88 -4.04 11.70
N VAL A 112 6.84 -4.00 10.78
CA VAL A 112 6.64 -4.26 9.34
C VAL A 112 7.33 -5.55 8.92
N THR A 113 6.79 -6.23 7.91
CA THR A 113 7.47 -7.33 7.23
C THR A 113 7.58 -7.04 5.73
N PHE A 114 8.75 -7.33 5.15
CA PHE A 114 8.99 -7.18 3.72
C PHE A 114 9.26 -8.52 3.06
N LYS A 115 8.72 -8.71 1.85
CA LYS A 115 8.79 -9.99 1.15
C LYS A 115 10.22 -10.37 0.77
N HIS A 116 11.08 -9.41 0.45
CA HIS A 116 12.48 -9.65 0.09
C HIS A 116 13.39 -9.96 1.29
N THR A 117 12.91 -9.80 2.52
CA THR A 117 13.73 -10.01 3.73
C THR A 117 13.55 -11.38 4.38
N ILE A 118 12.62 -12.21 3.86
CA ILE A 118 12.23 -13.50 4.45
C ILE A 118 13.45 -14.35 4.81
N ASN A 119 13.58 -14.72 6.09
CA ASN A 119 14.60 -15.62 6.63
C ASN A 119 14.05 -16.37 7.87
N GLU A 120 14.92 -17.10 8.59
CA GLU A 120 14.49 -17.94 9.72
C GLU A 120 14.05 -17.17 10.97
N GLU A 121 14.46 -15.92 11.17
CA GLU A 121 13.92 -14.88 12.09
C GLU A 121 15.03 -13.85 12.39
N ARG A 122 15.06 -12.73 11.66
CA ARG A 122 15.84 -11.54 12.01
C ARG A 122 14.93 -10.38 12.38
N HIS A 123 15.26 -9.77 13.50
CA HIS A 123 14.71 -8.49 13.92
C HIS A 123 15.75 -7.41 13.66
N SER A 124 15.41 -6.42 12.85
CA SER A 124 16.19 -5.19 12.68
C SER A 124 15.31 -3.98 12.95
N ARG A 125 15.92 -2.83 13.22
CA ARG A 125 15.20 -1.58 13.46
C ARG A 125 15.47 -0.62 12.31
N LEU A 126 14.42 0.00 11.81
CA LEU A 126 14.47 1.02 10.78
C LEU A 126 14.76 2.38 11.41
N SER A 127 15.32 3.30 10.61
CA SER A 127 15.62 4.67 11.04
C SER A 127 14.37 5.43 11.51
N CYS A 128 13.21 5.09 10.93
CA CYS A 128 11.91 5.65 11.29
C CYS A 128 11.30 5.10 12.59
N GLY A 129 11.99 4.19 13.28
CA GLY A 129 11.58 3.65 14.58
C GLY A 129 10.84 2.30 14.52
N LEU A 130 10.35 1.90 13.35
CA LEU A 130 9.71 0.60 13.14
C LEU A 130 10.69 -0.56 13.27
N SER A 131 10.19 -1.70 13.74
CA SER A 131 10.90 -2.98 13.72
C SER A 131 10.57 -3.74 12.44
N VAL A 132 11.55 -4.43 11.88
CA VAL A 132 11.35 -5.39 10.77
C VAL A 132 11.28 -6.78 11.35
N ASN A 133 10.20 -7.50 11.04
CA ASN A 133 10.09 -8.92 11.32
C ASN A 133 10.18 -9.71 10.00
N SER A 134 11.28 -10.44 9.85
CA SER A 134 11.58 -11.20 8.64
C SER A 134 11.21 -12.68 8.73
N ALA A 135 10.46 -13.09 9.76
CA ALA A 135 10.06 -14.48 9.95
C ALA A 135 9.32 -15.03 8.74
N ARG A 136 9.80 -16.16 8.22
CA ARG A 136 9.20 -16.86 7.08
C ARG A 136 7.70 -17.12 7.21
N LYS A 137 7.23 -17.38 8.44
CA LYS A 137 5.81 -17.63 8.75
C LYS A 137 4.87 -16.49 8.35
N ASN A 138 5.36 -15.25 8.33
CA ASN A 138 4.57 -14.09 7.89
C ASN A 138 4.20 -14.18 6.40
N TRP A 139 4.92 -14.99 5.61
CA TRP A 139 4.73 -15.08 4.17
C TRP A 139 4.18 -16.43 3.69
N TRP A 140 3.77 -17.32 4.60
CA TRP A 140 3.14 -18.60 4.26
C TRP A 140 1.91 -18.43 3.34
N HIS A 141 1.12 -17.38 3.54
CA HIS A 141 -0.02 -17.01 2.70
C HIS A 141 0.32 -16.84 1.19
N SER A 142 1.59 -16.55 0.88
CA SER A 142 2.10 -16.32 -0.49
C SER A 142 2.86 -17.52 -1.05
N MET A 143 3.02 -18.59 -0.27
CA MET A 143 3.66 -19.84 -0.67
C MET A 143 2.59 -20.85 -1.09
N ASN A 144 3.00 -21.90 -1.80
CA ASN A 144 2.14 -23.06 -1.99
C ASN A 144 1.85 -23.69 -0.61
N ASN A 145 0.58 -23.98 -0.31
CA ASN A 145 0.13 -24.57 0.97
C ASN A 145 0.96 -25.80 1.37
N ARG A 146 1.35 -26.65 0.41
CA ARG A 146 2.22 -27.81 0.66
C ARG A 146 3.60 -27.41 1.19
N ALA A 147 4.18 -26.33 0.66
CA ALA A 147 5.48 -25.82 1.09
C ALA A 147 5.40 -25.05 2.43
N ALA A 148 4.22 -24.53 2.77
CA ALA A 148 3.94 -23.92 4.07
C ALA A 148 3.53 -24.96 5.15
N GLY A 149 3.22 -26.20 4.76
CA GLY A 149 2.79 -27.25 5.68
C GLY A 149 1.39 -27.02 6.28
N ILE A 150 0.51 -26.31 5.57
CA ILE A 150 -0.83 -25.94 6.06
C ILE A 150 -1.94 -26.48 5.15
N SER A 151 -3.16 -26.62 5.69
CA SER A 151 -4.33 -27.00 4.89
C SER A 151 -4.72 -25.90 3.89
N TYR A 152 -5.61 -26.23 2.94
CA TYR A 152 -6.14 -25.23 2.01
C TYR A 152 -6.93 -24.13 2.73
N GLU A 153 -7.77 -24.52 3.67
CA GLU A 153 -8.63 -23.62 4.46
C GLU A 153 -7.79 -22.68 5.34
N ASP A 154 -6.73 -23.20 5.97
CA ASP A 154 -5.76 -22.38 6.70
C ASP A 154 -5.08 -21.37 5.77
N GLY A 155 -4.68 -21.80 4.57
CA GLY A 155 -4.09 -20.93 3.57
C GLY A 155 -5.04 -19.80 3.13
N VAL A 156 -6.34 -20.09 2.96
CA VAL A 156 -7.37 -19.08 2.66
C VAL A 156 -7.50 -18.10 3.82
N SER A 157 -7.60 -18.61 5.05
CA SER A 157 -7.73 -17.80 6.27
C SER A 157 -6.52 -16.88 6.48
N GLN A 158 -5.31 -17.39 6.24
CA GLN A 158 -4.09 -16.59 6.30
C GLN A 158 -4.06 -15.48 5.25
N ARG A 159 -4.47 -15.77 4.00
CA ARG A 159 -4.57 -14.75 2.95
C ARG A 159 -5.57 -13.66 3.32
N ALA A 160 -6.75 -14.02 3.85
CA ALA A 160 -7.75 -13.06 4.31
C ALA A 160 -7.21 -12.19 5.46
N SER A 161 -6.57 -12.80 6.47
CA SER A 161 -5.95 -12.08 7.58
C SER A 161 -4.87 -11.09 7.09
N VAL A 162 -4.07 -11.47 6.10
CA VAL A 162 -3.05 -10.57 5.54
C VAL A 162 -3.67 -9.41 4.75
N GLN A 163 -4.79 -9.61 4.05
CA GLN A 163 -5.51 -8.49 3.42
C GLN A 163 -5.97 -7.47 4.46
N VAL A 164 -6.52 -7.92 5.59
CA VAL A 164 -6.87 -7.04 6.71
C VAL A 164 -5.63 -6.27 7.20
N LYS A 165 -4.49 -6.95 7.41
CA LYS A 165 -3.23 -6.32 7.83
C LYS A 165 -2.62 -5.37 6.80
N ARG A 166 -3.01 -5.46 5.53
CA ARG A 166 -2.65 -4.48 4.49
C ARG A 166 -3.55 -3.24 4.54
N GLY A 167 -4.61 -3.24 5.34
CA GLY A 167 -5.65 -2.22 5.32
C GLY A 167 -6.78 -2.49 4.33
N LYS A 168 -6.87 -3.71 3.76
CA LYS A 168 -8.03 -4.16 2.96
C LYS A 168 -9.07 -4.78 3.88
N ILE A 169 -9.68 -3.95 4.73
CA ILE A 169 -10.63 -4.38 5.77
C ILE A 169 -12.01 -4.60 5.10
N PRO A 170 -12.55 -5.84 5.07
CA PRO A 170 -13.77 -6.15 4.33
C PRO A 170 -14.97 -5.27 4.70
N ASP A 171 -15.31 -5.19 5.98
CA ASP A 171 -16.47 -4.42 6.48
C ASP A 171 -16.42 -2.94 6.06
N LEU A 172 -15.22 -2.35 6.09
CA LEU A 172 -15.02 -0.97 5.63
C LEU A 172 -15.09 -0.87 4.11
N LEU A 173 -14.45 -1.77 3.37
CA LEU A 173 -14.50 -1.78 1.91
C LEU A 173 -15.93 -1.95 1.38
N GLU A 174 -16.76 -2.75 2.06
CA GLU A 174 -18.16 -2.95 1.70
C GLU A 174 -18.99 -1.67 1.79
N CYS A 175 -18.61 -0.71 2.63
CA CYS A 175 -19.28 0.58 2.77
C CYS A 175 -19.02 1.53 1.59
N TYR A 176 -18.10 1.21 0.68
CA TYR A 176 -17.71 2.09 -0.42
C TYR A 176 -17.83 1.41 -1.78
N HIS A 177 -17.90 2.23 -2.82
CA HIS A 177 -17.86 1.81 -4.22
C HIS A 177 -16.92 2.73 -4.99
N CYS A 178 -16.02 2.13 -5.77
CA CYS A 178 -15.15 2.87 -6.68
C CYS A 178 -15.64 2.63 -8.11
N ASP A 179 -15.87 3.71 -8.85
CA ASP A 179 -16.13 3.68 -10.30
C ASP A 179 -15.06 4.53 -11.00
N GLY A 180 -14.07 3.84 -11.57
CA GLY A 180 -12.90 4.46 -12.16
C GLY A 180 -12.15 5.37 -11.17
N ALA A 181 -12.23 6.69 -11.41
CA ALA A 181 -11.59 7.73 -10.60
C ALA A 181 -12.50 8.30 -9.49
N LYS A 182 -13.70 7.74 -9.29
CA LYS A 182 -14.72 8.25 -8.37
C LYS A 182 -14.89 7.32 -7.18
N LEU A 183 -14.96 7.90 -5.98
CA LEU A 183 -15.25 7.20 -4.73
C LEU A 183 -16.65 7.58 -4.24
N TYR A 184 -17.44 6.56 -3.94
CA TYR A 184 -18.77 6.70 -3.39
C TYR A 184 -18.90 6.00 -2.03
N ARG A 185 -19.66 6.60 -1.12
CA ARG A 185 -20.19 5.93 0.08
C ARG A 185 -21.53 5.28 -0.28
N LYS A 186 -21.73 4.04 0.16
CA LYS A 186 -23.03 3.38 0.09
C LYS A 186 -23.89 3.84 1.27
N THR A 187 -25.07 4.35 0.98
CA THR A 187 -26.06 4.77 1.97
C THR A 187 -27.37 4.06 1.72
N ALA A 188 -28.31 4.13 2.66
CA ALA A 188 -29.67 3.61 2.46
C ALA A 188 -30.40 4.29 1.27
N LYS A 189 -29.98 5.50 0.88
CA LYS A 189 -30.57 6.26 -0.25
C LYS A 189 -29.84 6.02 -1.58
N GLY A 190 -28.80 5.18 -1.59
CA GLY A 190 -27.97 4.92 -2.77
C GLY A 190 -26.52 5.40 -2.58
N LEU A 191 -25.85 5.69 -3.69
CA LEU A 191 -24.44 6.10 -3.71
C LEU A 191 -24.30 7.61 -3.53
N GLU A 192 -23.53 8.02 -2.51
CA GLU A 192 -23.12 9.40 -2.26
C GLU A 192 -21.69 9.59 -2.77
N LEU A 193 -21.47 10.54 -3.67
CA LEU A 193 -20.13 10.84 -4.19
C LEU A 193 -19.29 11.56 -3.12
N LEU A 194 -18.12 11.01 -2.80
CA LEU A 194 -17.19 11.60 -1.83
C LEU A 194 -16.01 12.30 -2.51
N LEU A 195 -15.45 11.69 -3.56
CA LEU A 195 -14.25 12.19 -4.24
C LEU A 195 -14.31 11.84 -5.73
N ASP A 196 -13.97 12.80 -6.59
CA ASP A 196 -13.82 12.61 -8.03
C ASP A 196 -12.43 13.06 -8.48
N CYS A 197 -11.60 12.11 -8.91
CA CYS A 197 -10.24 12.37 -9.39
C CYS A 197 -10.15 12.44 -10.93
N SER A 198 -11.29 12.47 -11.64
CA SER A 198 -11.33 12.38 -13.11
C SER A 198 -10.55 13.50 -13.81
N ASP A 199 -10.59 14.71 -13.25
CA ASP A 199 -9.91 15.88 -13.81
C ASP A 199 -8.67 16.26 -13.00
N MET A 200 -8.19 15.35 -12.15
CA MET A 200 -7.04 15.59 -11.29
C MET A 200 -5.74 15.56 -12.11
N GLU A 201 -5.09 16.72 -12.20
CA GLU A 201 -3.83 16.90 -12.88
C GLU A 201 -2.62 16.63 -11.98
N PHE A 202 -1.47 16.38 -12.61
CA PHE A 202 -0.21 16.22 -11.89
C PHE A 202 0.19 17.52 -11.18
N GLU A 203 0.55 17.40 -9.91
CA GLU A 203 1.03 18.49 -9.07
C GLU A 203 2.27 18.06 -8.30
N PRO A 204 3.40 18.79 -8.37
CA PRO A 204 4.58 18.43 -7.60
C PRO A 204 4.39 18.75 -6.12
N ILE A 205 4.21 17.73 -5.29
CA ILE A 205 4.19 17.84 -3.82
C ILE A 205 5.48 17.24 -3.27
N GLN A 206 6.21 18.02 -2.47
CA GLN A 206 7.40 17.56 -1.75
C GLN A 206 7.02 17.06 -0.37
N ALA A 207 7.69 16.00 0.09
CA ALA A 207 7.55 15.56 1.47
C ALA A 207 8.26 16.55 2.41
N PRO A 208 7.73 16.80 3.62
CA PRO A 208 8.35 17.67 4.62
C PRO A 208 9.51 16.98 5.37
N TYR A 209 10.04 15.89 4.82
CA TYR A 209 11.15 15.11 5.37
C TYR A 209 12.06 14.63 4.25
N GLU A 210 13.33 14.43 4.58
CA GLU A 210 14.30 13.87 3.65
C GLU A 210 14.10 12.35 3.53
N GLY A 211 14.00 11.89 2.28
CA GLY A 211 14.00 10.46 1.99
C GLY A 211 15.41 9.88 1.94
N VAL A 212 15.50 8.56 1.91
CA VAL A 212 16.77 7.87 1.71
C VAL A 212 17.36 8.26 0.35
N THR A 213 18.61 8.71 0.36
CA THR A 213 19.38 8.93 -0.85
C THR A 213 20.05 7.61 -1.21
N LYS A 214 19.78 7.08 -2.42
CA LYS A 214 20.61 5.99 -2.94
C LYS A 214 22.00 6.58 -3.15
N ALA A 215 23.02 6.08 -2.45
CA ALA A 215 24.37 6.23 -2.97
C ALA A 215 24.32 5.70 -4.41
N ARG A 216 24.71 6.53 -5.40
CA ARG A 216 24.86 6.02 -6.76
C ARG A 216 25.79 4.81 -6.66
N PRO A 217 25.44 3.66 -7.26
CA PRO A 217 26.40 2.56 -7.39
C PRO A 217 27.66 3.05 -8.11
#